data_AF-A0A2M7KY59-F1
#
_entry.id   AF-A0A2M7KY59-F1
#
_cell.length_a   1.000
_cell.length_b   1.000
_cell.length_c   1.000
_cell.angle_alpha   90.00
_cell.angle_beta   90.00
_cell.angle_gamma   90.00
#
_symmetry.space_group_name_H-M   'P 1'
#
loop_
_entity.id
_entity.type
_entity.pdbx_description
1 polymer ?
#
loop_
_entity_poly.entity_id
_entity_poly.type
_entity_poly.pdbx_seq_one_letter_code
_entity_poly.pdbx_strand_id
1 'polypeptide(L)'
;MQFDGERIEEEREIALSCWDSYPDARVVPLLAAYAQRRLYGGDKEAIYALKALLDYDSVEVRSAALVPLLHATTPELAPKDDRGLSPPNCDATLIEGAKANWLAWWKENEQTFRPQKYGFSDAG
;
A
#
# COMPACT_ATOMS: atom_id res chain seq x y z
N MET A 1 -14.31 -2.95 23.98
CA MET A 1 -13.13 -3.24 23.14
C MET A 1 -12.84 -1.98 22.34
N GLN A 2 -11.83 -1.20 22.74
CA GLN A 2 -11.51 0.14 22.21
C GLN A 2 -10.05 0.24 21.71
N PHE A 3 -9.36 -0.88 21.61
CA PHE A 3 -7.90 -0.94 21.46
C PHE A 3 -7.37 -0.77 20.03
N ASP A 4 -8.21 -0.87 19.01
CA ASP A 4 -7.74 -0.76 17.62
C ASP A 4 -7.53 0.68 17.16
N GLY A 5 -8.30 1.65 17.69
CA GLY A 5 -8.22 3.04 17.27
C GLY A 5 -6.97 3.77 17.77
N GLU A 6 -6.62 3.58 19.04
CA GLU A 6 -5.45 4.24 19.66
C GLU A 6 -4.13 3.75 19.05
N ARG A 7 -4.02 2.45 18.77
CA ARG A 7 -2.82 1.87 18.14
C ARG A 7 -2.60 2.39 16.71
N ILE A 8 -3.68 2.64 15.97
CA ILE A 8 -3.62 3.15 14.59
C ILE A 8 -3.14 4.61 14.57
N GLU A 9 -3.59 5.45 15.51
CA GLU A 9 -3.12 6.84 15.59
C GLU A 9 -1.68 6.95 16.10
N GLU A 10 -1.26 6.10 17.03
CA GLU A 10 0.14 6.05 17.48
C GLU A 10 1.09 5.64 16.33
N GLU A 11 0.72 4.64 15.54
CA GLU A 11 1.46 4.25 14.33
C GLU A 11 1.51 5.38 13.28
N ARG A 12 0.44 6.18 13.16
CA ARG A 12 0.40 7.36 12.28
C ARG A 12 1.35 8.45 12.77
N GLU A 13 1.34 8.78 14.06
CA GLU A 13 2.23 9.80 14.62
C GLU A 13 3.70 9.39 14.51
N ILE A 14 4.02 8.12 14.75
CA ILE A 14 5.37 7.57 14.54
C ILE A 14 5.75 7.66 13.05
N ALA A 15 4.87 7.24 12.15
CA ALA A 15 5.13 7.27 10.72
C ALA A 15 5.35 8.71 10.18
N LEU A 16 4.54 9.68 10.61
CA LEU A 16 4.64 11.07 10.19
C LEU A 16 5.85 11.78 10.82
N SER A 17 6.11 11.58 12.11
CA SER A 17 7.26 12.20 12.79
C SER A 17 8.61 11.72 12.24
N CYS A 18 8.69 10.46 11.79
CA CYS A 18 9.89 9.92 11.16
C CYS A 18 10.08 10.35 9.69
N TRP A 19 9.03 10.78 9.00
CA TRP A 19 9.14 11.23 7.60
C TRP A 19 9.92 12.55 7.46
N ASP A 20 9.71 13.49 8.39
CA ASP A 20 10.38 14.80 8.40
C ASP A 20 11.89 14.72 8.71
N SER A 21 12.37 13.57 9.20
CA SER A 21 13.72 13.42 9.78
C SER A 21 14.67 12.55 8.96
N TYR A 22 14.40 12.35 7.66
CA TYR A 22 14.87 11.24 6.80
C TYR A 22 14.10 9.96 7.11
N PRO A 23 13.45 9.32 6.11
CA PRO A 23 12.76 8.06 6.33
C PRO A 23 13.81 6.99 6.66
N ASP A 24 13.99 6.73 7.96
CA ASP A 24 14.71 5.56 8.44
C ASP A 24 14.13 4.33 7.71
N ALA A 25 15.00 3.53 7.11
CA ALA A 25 14.61 2.33 6.37
C ALA A 25 13.74 1.37 7.22
N ARG A 26 13.75 1.51 8.55
CA ARG A 26 12.91 0.76 9.50
C ARG A 26 11.47 1.27 9.57
N VAL A 27 11.22 2.54 9.26
CA VAL A 27 9.89 3.17 9.40
C VAL A 27 9.07 3.06 8.12
N VAL A 28 9.73 3.02 6.97
CA VAL A 28 9.04 2.95 5.67
C VAL A 28 8.15 1.71 5.51
N PRO A 29 8.57 0.50 5.95
CA PRO A 29 7.67 -0.66 5.98
C PRO A 29 6.45 -0.48 6.90
N LEU A 30 6.62 0.20 8.04
CA LEU A 30 5.51 0.49 8.96
C LEU A 30 4.50 1.45 8.32
N LEU A 31 4.99 2.44 7.58
CA LEU A 31 4.18 3.42 6.87
C LEU A 31 3.39 2.75 5.71
N ALA A 32 4.03 1.85 4.97
CA ALA A 32 3.37 1.01 3.97
C ALA A 32 2.27 0.15 4.61
N ALA A 33 2.55 -0.51 5.74
CA ALA A 33 1.59 -1.36 6.44
C ALA A 33 0.42 -0.56 7.04
N TYR A 34 0.67 0.65 7.53
CA TYR A 34 -0.36 1.58 8.00
C TYR A 34 -1.28 2.00 6.85
N ALA A 35 -0.69 2.46 5.74
CA ALA A 35 -1.45 2.90 4.58
C ALA A 35 -2.24 1.75 3.95
N GLN A 36 -1.68 0.54 3.88
CA GLN A 36 -2.41 -0.67 3.48
C GLN A 36 -3.67 -0.88 4.32
N ARG A 37 -3.56 -0.83 5.66
CA ARG A 37 -4.70 -1.05 6.56
C ARG A 37 -5.79 0.01 6.36
N ARG A 38 -5.39 1.27 6.19
CA ARG A 38 -6.33 2.37 5.87
C ARG A 38 -7.02 2.14 4.53
N LEU A 39 -6.26 1.77 3.50
CA LEU A 39 -6.80 1.48 2.17
C LEU A 39 -7.84 0.36 2.21
N TYR A 40 -7.53 -0.74 2.91
CA TYR A 40 -8.47 -1.86 3.09
C TYR A 40 -9.65 -1.50 4.00
N GLY A 41 -9.49 -0.50 4.87
CA GLY A 41 -10.56 0.13 5.64
C GLY A 41 -11.46 1.08 4.83
N GLY A 42 -11.21 1.25 3.53
CA GLY A 42 -11.98 2.13 2.64
C GLY A 42 -11.49 3.58 2.62
N ASP A 43 -10.29 3.86 3.13
CA ASP A 43 -9.69 5.19 3.05
C ASP A 43 -8.93 5.35 1.74
N LYS A 44 -9.48 6.17 0.84
CA LYS A 44 -8.87 6.46 -0.46
C LYS A 44 -7.57 7.24 -0.32
N GLU A 45 -7.44 8.09 0.70
CA GLU A 45 -6.26 8.94 0.88
C GLU A 45 -4.99 8.11 1.13
N ALA A 46 -5.15 6.90 1.63
CA ALA A 46 -4.06 5.95 1.82
C ALA A 46 -3.35 5.55 0.51
N ILE A 47 -4.02 5.70 -0.65
CA ILE A 47 -3.39 5.48 -1.96
C ILE A 47 -2.23 6.46 -2.18
N TYR A 48 -2.36 7.71 -1.74
CA TYR A 48 -1.31 8.70 -1.95
C TYR A 48 -0.05 8.39 -1.15
N ALA A 49 -0.21 7.89 0.08
CA ALA A 49 0.89 7.42 0.90
C ALA A 49 1.61 6.22 0.26
N LEU A 50 0.88 5.20 -0.18
CA LEU A 50 1.46 4.03 -0.86
C LEU A 50 2.10 4.42 -2.20
N LYS A 51 1.47 5.31 -2.97
CA LYS A 51 2.00 5.81 -4.24
C LYS A 51 3.34 6.52 -4.05
N ALA A 52 3.52 7.30 -2.99
CA ALA A 52 4.79 7.97 -2.69
C ALA A 52 5.94 6.97 -2.44
N LEU A 53 5.63 5.76 -1.97
CA LEU A 53 6.61 4.71 -1.71
C LEU A 53 7.02 3.91 -2.96
N LEU A 54 6.32 4.08 -4.09
CA LEU A 54 6.65 3.39 -5.36
C LEU A 54 7.96 3.85 -5.99
N ASP A 55 8.50 4.99 -5.55
CA ASP A 55 9.78 5.54 -5.99
C ASP A 55 10.90 5.38 -4.95
N TYR A 56 10.67 4.58 -3.89
CA TYR A 56 11.67 4.34 -2.85
C TYR A 56 12.80 3.41 -3.33
N ASP A 57 14.02 3.62 -2.84
CA ASP A 57 15.21 2.88 -3.32
C ASP A 57 15.13 1.36 -3.07
N SER A 58 14.55 0.94 -1.95
CA SER A 58 14.36 -0.49 -1.64
C SER A 58 13.28 -1.12 -2.51
N VAL A 59 13.65 -2.23 -3.16
CA VAL A 59 12.73 -3.05 -3.97
C VAL A 59 11.62 -3.64 -3.08
N GLU A 60 11.95 -4.05 -1.87
CA GLU A 60 11.02 -4.61 -0.88
C GLU A 60 9.98 -3.58 -0.44
N VAL A 61 10.38 -2.33 -0.24
CA VAL A 61 9.45 -1.23 0.06
C VAL A 61 8.51 -0.98 -1.11
N ARG A 62 9.04 -0.89 -2.33
CA ARG A 62 8.21 -0.69 -3.53
C ARG A 62 7.21 -1.83 -3.72
N SER A 63 7.66 -3.07 -3.50
CA SER A 63 6.81 -4.27 -3.46
C SER A 63 5.71 -4.16 -2.39
N ALA A 64 6.07 -3.84 -1.15
CA ALA A 64 5.14 -3.71 -0.03
C ALA A 64 4.09 -2.60 -0.25
N ALA A 65 4.44 -1.55 -1.00
CA ALA A 65 3.51 -0.50 -1.38
C ALA A 65 2.63 -0.87 -2.58
N LEU A 66 3.21 -1.53 -3.59
CA LEU A 66 2.54 -1.87 -4.84
C LEU A 66 1.48 -2.95 -4.67
N VAL A 67 1.76 -4.00 -3.89
CA VAL A 67 0.82 -5.13 -3.72
C VAL A 67 -0.55 -4.69 -3.17
N PRO A 68 -0.63 -3.91 -2.07
CA PRO A 68 -1.90 -3.37 -1.58
C PRO A 68 -2.63 -2.51 -2.61
N LEU A 69 -1.90 -1.72 -3.39
CA LEU A 69 -2.47 -0.90 -4.45
C LEU A 69 -3.13 -1.78 -5.51
N LEU A 70 -2.41 -2.77 -6.04
CA LEU A 70 -2.95 -3.71 -7.04
C LEU A 70 -4.20 -4.43 -6.52
N HIS A 71 -4.17 -4.92 -5.27
CA HIS A 71 -5.29 -5.63 -4.66
C HIS A 71 -6.51 -4.73 -4.43
N ALA A 72 -6.29 -3.46 -4.07
CA ALA A 72 -7.38 -2.52 -3.81
C ALA A 72 -7.99 -1.94 -5.09
N THR A 73 -7.19 -1.80 -6.16
CA THR A 73 -7.61 -0.99 -7.31
C THR A 73 -8.30 -1.74 -8.44
N THR A 74 -8.19 -3.06 -8.59
CA THR A 74 -9.11 -3.91 -9.39
C THR A 74 -8.63 -5.38 -9.45
N PRO A 75 -9.53 -6.35 -9.69
CA PRO A 75 -9.14 -7.74 -9.98
C PRO A 75 -8.35 -7.93 -11.28
N GLU A 76 -8.47 -7.00 -12.24
CA GLU A 76 -7.77 -7.08 -13.54
C GLU A 76 -6.28 -6.73 -13.43
N LEU A 77 -5.94 -5.87 -12.46
CA LEU A 77 -4.56 -5.51 -12.12
C LEU A 77 -3.98 -6.34 -10.98
N ALA A 78 -4.84 -6.98 -10.17
CA ALA A 78 -4.39 -7.94 -9.17
C ALA A 78 -3.57 -9.03 -9.87
N PRO A 79 -2.32 -9.27 -9.45
CA PRO A 79 -1.52 -10.33 -10.04
C PRO A 79 -2.26 -11.65 -9.87
N LYS A 80 -2.37 -12.42 -10.96
CA LYS A 80 -2.85 -13.81 -10.86
C LYS A 80 -1.85 -14.69 -10.10
N ASP A 81 -0.62 -14.20 -9.97
CA ASP A 81 0.49 -14.81 -9.26
C ASP A 81 1.37 -13.69 -8.67
N ASP A 82 1.50 -13.66 -7.34
CA ASP A 82 2.34 -12.68 -6.63
C ASP A 82 3.82 -13.08 -6.60
N ARG A 83 4.18 -14.22 -7.22
CA ARG A 83 5.59 -14.63 -7.35
C ARG A 83 6.37 -13.57 -8.12
N GLY A 84 7.39 -13.00 -7.47
CA GLY A 84 8.16 -11.88 -8.02
C GLY A 84 7.74 -10.51 -7.51
N LEU A 85 6.54 -10.39 -6.92
CA LEU A 85 6.01 -9.12 -6.41
C LEU A 85 6.01 -9.02 -4.89
N SER A 86 6.34 -10.10 -4.19
CA SER A 86 6.44 -10.14 -2.72
C SER A 86 7.75 -10.77 -2.25
N PRO A 87 8.28 -10.38 -1.08
CA PRO A 87 9.45 -11.02 -0.48
C PRO A 87 9.24 -12.53 -0.26
N PRO A 88 10.32 -13.34 -0.27
CA PRO A 88 11.72 -12.94 -0.39
C PRO A 88 12.23 -12.77 -1.83
N ASN A 89 11.42 -13.06 -2.84
CA ASN A 89 11.86 -13.17 -4.23
C ASN A 89 11.37 -12.00 -5.09
N CYS A 90 11.52 -10.77 -4.60
CA CYS A 90 11.11 -9.59 -5.36
C CYS A 90 11.95 -9.42 -6.64
N ASP A 91 11.29 -9.30 -7.79
CA ASP A 91 11.91 -8.98 -9.07
C ASP A 91 11.66 -7.50 -9.38
N ALA A 92 12.72 -6.71 -9.38
CA ALA A 92 12.65 -5.27 -9.65
C ALA A 92 12.04 -4.95 -11.01
N THR A 93 12.28 -5.77 -12.03
CA THR A 93 11.74 -5.56 -13.39
C THR A 93 10.24 -5.79 -13.41
N LEU A 94 9.76 -6.85 -12.76
CA LEU A 94 8.33 -7.12 -12.62
C LEU A 94 7.64 -6.01 -11.83
N ILE A 95 8.25 -5.54 -10.75
CA ILE A 95 7.74 -4.43 -9.93
C ILE A 95 7.62 -3.15 -10.76
N GLU A 96 8.64 -2.78 -11.54
CA GLU A 96 8.55 -1.59 -12.40
C GLU A 96 7.47 -1.72 -13.48
N GLY A 97 7.33 -2.89 -14.10
CA GLY A 97 6.26 -3.15 -15.07
C GLY A 97 4.87 -3.03 -14.45
N ALA A 98 4.65 -3.67 -13.29
CA ALA A 98 3.37 -3.62 -12.58
C ALA A 98 3.07 -2.20 -12.05
N LYS A 99 4.08 -1.47 -11.57
CA LYS A 99 3.98 -0.05 -11.20
C LYS A 99 3.54 0.82 -12.37
N ALA A 100 4.15 0.66 -13.54
CA ALA A 100 3.79 1.44 -14.72
C ALA A 100 2.33 1.20 -15.15
N ASN A 101 1.90 -0.06 -15.15
CA ASN A 101 0.51 -0.43 -15.44
C ASN A 101 -0.46 0.17 -14.42
N TRP A 102 -0.13 0.08 -13.12
CA TRP A 102 -0.94 0.65 -12.06
C TRP A 102 -1.05 2.18 -12.15
N LEU A 103 0.07 2.87 -12.41
CA LEU A 103 0.09 4.34 -12.56
C LEU A 103 -0.75 4.81 -13.75
N ALA A 104 -0.71 4.09 -14.87
CA ALA A 104 -1.55 4.39 -16.04
C ALA A 104 -3.04 4.26 -15.69
N TRP A 105 -3.41 3.17 -15.02
CA TRP A 105 -4.78 2.96 -14.56
C TRP A 105 -5.21 4.02 -13.54
N TRP A 106 -4.38 4.34 -12.55
CA TRP A 106 -4.70 5.32 -11.52
C TRP A 106 -5.00 6.68 -12.13
N LYS A 107 -4.21 7.11 -13.13
CA LYS A 107 -4.43 8.38 -13.83
C LYS A 107 -5.82 8.47 -14.48
N GLU A 108 -6.36 7.36 -14.97
CA GLU A 108 -7.68 7.30 -15.60
C GLU A 108 -8.83 7.16 -14.59
N ASN A 109 -8.56 6.57 -13.43
CA ASN A 109 -9.58 6.15 -12.46
C ASN A 109 -9.57 6.94 -11.15
N GLU A 110 -8.59 7.82 -10.93
CA GLU A 110 -8.41 8.56 -9.68
C GLU A 110 -9.70 9.27 -9.24
N GLN A 111 -10.43 9.91 -10.15
CA GLN A 111 -11.63 10.67 -9.81
C GLN A 111 -12.84 9.81 -9.46
N THR A 112 -12.91 8.59 -10.00
CA THR A 112 -14.08 7.70 -9.91
C THR A 112 -13.86 6.55 -8.93
N PHE A 113 -12.61 6.23 -8.62
CA PHE A 113 -12.27 5.14 -7.72
C PHE A 113 -12.81 5.39 -6.30
N ARG A 114 -13.49 4.37 -5.78
CA ARG A 114 -13.94 4.29 -4.39
C ARG A 114 -13.49 2.95 -3.83
N PRO A 115 -12.56 2.93 -2.86
CA PRO A 115 -12.14 1.69 -2.24
C PRO A 115 -13.34 1.08 -1.51
N GLN A 116 -13.61 -0.19 -1.77
CA GLN A 116 -14.53 -0.96 -0.96
C GLN A 116 -13.79 -1.41 0.29
N LYS A 117 -14.48 -1.45 1.44
CA LYS A 117 -13.94 -2.09 2.62
C LYS A 117 -13.68 -3.55 2.26
N TYR A 118 -12.43 -3.98 2.36
CA TYR A 118 -12.10 -5.39 2.25
C TYR A 118 -12.70 -6.06 3.49
N GLY A 119 -13.86 -6.70 3.29
CA GLY A 119 -14.50 -7.47 4.33
C GLY A 119 -13.60 -8.63 4.72
N PHE A 120 -13.05 -8.60 5.94
CA PHE A 120 -13.22 -9.79 6.76
C PHE A 120 -14.73 -9.97 6.83
N SER A 121 -15.27 -10.88 6.02
CA SER A 121 -16.65 -11.31 6.21
C SER A 121 -16.79 -11.62 7.69
N ASP A 122 -17.72 -10.93 8.36
CA ASP A 122 -18.35 -11.44 9.57
C ASP A 122 -19.01 -12.77 9.17
N ALA A 123 -18.21 -13.82 9.14
CA ALA A 123 -18.68 -15.18 8.98
C ALA A 123 -19.20 -15.60 10.34
N GLY A 124 -20.52 -15.44 10.51
CA GLY A 124 -21.43 -16.30 11.26
C GLY A 124 -21.05 -16.67 12.69
#